data_AF-A0A7S2A2A9-F1
#
_entry.id   AF-A0A7S2A2A9-F1
#
_cell.length_a   1.000
_cell.length_b   1.000
_cell.length_c   1.000
_cell.angle_alpha   90.00
_cell.angle_beta   90.00
_cell.angle_gamma   90.00
#
_symmetry.space_group_name_H-M   'P 1'
#
loop_
_entity.id
_entity.type
_entity.pdbx_description
1 polymer ?
#
loop_
_entity_poly.entity_id
_entity_poly.type
_entity_poly.pdbx_seq_one_letter_code
_entity_poly.pdbx_strand_id
1 'polypeptide(L)'
;LVTKAIKGLHTKSKSRPILIDHDPYCFGKILDQLRLKVMSKEKYEPLSLLDIREGKQDAFAKTVDYYFPGELAQLIVKKELPVDSSILSQDQVRIINSWLDEDSCGSTTKLLYRASRDGWRAFNFHSKCDNQGPTLTVIRSTGGYIFGGFCDTAWSSEGDYKTSPKAFLF
;
A
#
# COMPACT_ATOMS: atom_id res chain seq x y z
N LEU A 1 -37.57 8.28 -18.29
CA LEU A 1 -36.24 8.01 -17.67
C LEU A 1 -36.36 7.75 -16.17
N VAL A 2 -37.04 8.61 -15.40
CA VAL A 2 -37.26 8.45 -13.95
C VAL A 2 -38.02 7.17 -13.58
N THR A 3 -39.06 6.79 -14.32
CA THR A 3 -39.84 5.56 -14.09
C THR A 3 -39.05 4.26 -14.35
N LYS A 4 -37.99 4.30 -15.16
CA LYS A 4 -37.11 3.15 -15.40
C LYS A 4 -36.11 2.98 -14.25
N ALA A 5 -35.63 4.09 -13.68
CA ALA A 5 -34.79 4.10 -12.48
C ALA A 5 -35.55 3.62 -11.23
N ILE A 6 -36.81 4.02 -11.07
CA ILE A 6 -37.67 3.57 -9.96
C ILE A 6 -37.99 2.07 -10.08
N LYS A 7 -38.27 1.56 -11.29
CA LYS A 7 -38.45 0.11 -11.51
C LYS A 7 -37.15 -0.68 -11.24
N GLY A 8 -35.99 -0.12 -11.56
CA GLY A 8 -34.68 -0.71 -11.24
C GLY A 8 -34.35 -0.74 -9.74
N LEU A 9 -34.79 0.27 -8.99
CA LEU A 9 -34.71 0.28 -7.52
C LEU A 9 -35.68 -0.74 -6.90
N HIS A 10 -36.87 -0.89 -7.46
CA HIS A 10 -37.86 -1.85 -6.95
C HIS A 10 -37.49 -3.31 -7.24
N THR A 11 -36.80 -3.60 -8.36
CA THR A 11 -36.24 -4.94 -8.62
C THR A 11 -35.03 -5.25 -7.75
N LYS A 12 -34.17 -4.26 -7.45
CA LYS A 12 -33.08 -4.40 -6.45
C LYS A 12 -33.59 -4.54 -5.01
N SER A 13 -34.76 -3.99 -4.68
CA SER A 13 -35.39 -4.15 -3.37
C SER A 13 -36.06 -5.52 -3.17
N LYS A 14 -36.26 -6.31 -4.24
CA LYS A 14 -36.83 -7.67 -4.18
C LYS A 14 -35.80 -8.77 -3.96
N SER A 15 -34.50 -8.50 -4.12
CA SER A 15 -33.51 -9.30 -3.40
C SER A 15 -33.67 -8.96 -1.93
N ARG A 16 -34.07 -9.97 -1.15
CA ARG A 16 -34.23 -10.00 0.32
C ARG A 16 -33.51 -8.83 0.98
N PRO A 17 -34.10 -8.10 1.96
CA PRO A 17 -33.30 -7.21 2.79
C PRO A 17 -32.13 -8.06 3.26
N ILE A 18 -30.94 -7.78 2.72
CA ILE A 18 -29.76 -8.53 3.10
C ILE A 18 -29.49 -7.93 4.46
N LEU A 19 -30.14 -8.49 5.47
CA LEU A 19 -29.69 -8.45 6.84
C LEU A 19 -28.35 -9.18 6.75
N ILE A 20 -27.32 -8.45 6.35
CA ILE A 20 -25.96 -8.95 6.44
C ILE A 20 -25.77 -9.01 7.94
N ASP A 21 -25.75 -10.24 8.44
CA ASP A 21 -25.38 -10.55 9.81
C ASP A 21 -23.91 -10.11 9.93
N HIS A 22 -23.72 -8.80 10.12
CA HIS A 22 -22.42 -8.19 10.26
C HIS A 22 -21.92 -8.74 11.58
N ASP A 23 -20.87 -9.56 11.50
CA ASP A 23 -20.25 -10.08 12.71
C ASP A 23 -19.96 -8.90 13.64
N PRO A 24 -20.68 -8.77 14.77
CA PRO A 24 -20.55 -7.61 15.66
C PRO A 24 -19.12 -7.47 16.16
N TYR A 25 -18.38 -8.59 16.20
CA TYR A 25 -16.96 -8.63 16.49
C TYR A 25 -16.14 -7.89 15.44
N CYS A 26 -16.36 -8.17 14.14
CA CYS A 26 -15.56 -7.58 13.06
C CYS A 26 -15.80 -6.07 12.97
N PHE A 27 -17.06 -5.64 13.06
CA PHE A 27 -17.40 -4.22 13.09
C PHE A 27 -16.85 -3.52 14.34
N GLY A 28 -16.93 -4.18 15.50
CA GLY A 28 -16.30 -3.69 16.73
C GLY A 28 -14.80 -3.47 16.58
N LYS A 29 -14.08 -4.40 15.94
CA LYS A 29 -12.65 -4.27 15.67
C LYS A 29 -12.31 -3.12 14.72
N ILE A 30 -13.16 -2.86 13.72
CA ILE A 30 -13.01 -1.70 12.84
C ILE A 30 -13.19 -0.40 13.64
N LEU A 31 -14.23 -0.31 14.48
CA LEU A 31 -14.46 0.86 15.31
C LEU A 31 -13.34 1.09 16.34
N ASP A 32 -12.84 0.03 16.96
CA ASP A 32 -11.71 0.10 17.89
C ASP A 32 -10.48 0.66 17.18
N GLN A 33 -10.18 0.22 15.95
CA GLN A 33 -9.08 0.79 15.15
C GLN A 33 -9.26 2.27 14.87
N LEU A 34 -10.45 2.68 14.45
CA LEU A 34 -10.73 4.09 14.14
C LEU A 34 -10.63 4.96 15.39
N ARG A 35 -11.18 4.49 16.52
CA ARG A 35 -11.08 5.16 17.82
C ARG A 35 -9.63 5.27 18.29
N LEU A 36 -8.86 4.19 18.18
CA LEU A 36 -7.43 4.18 18.56
C LEU A 36 -6.60 5.11 17.66
N LYS A 37 -6.85 5.17 16.35
CA LYS A 37 -6.18 6.12 15.44
C LYS A 37 -6.52 7.58 15.75
N VAL A 38 -7.75 7.88 16.18
CA VAL A 38 -8.13 9.23 16.63
C VAL A 38 -7.42 9.59 17.93
N MET A 39 -7.23 8.62 18.84
CA MET A 39 -6.55 8.81 20.12
C MET A 39 -5.02 8.84 20.02
N SER A 40 -4.42 8.14 19.05
CA SER A 40 -2.95 8.07 18.88
C SER A 40 -2.33 9.32 18.26
N LYS A 41 -3.11 10.38 17.99
CA LYS A 41 -2.59 11.66 17.52
C LYS A 41 -1.63 12.33 18.52
N GLU A 42 -1.54 11.88 19.78
CA GLU A 42 -0.74 12.55 20.80
C GLU A 42 0.45 11.77 21.39
N LYS A 43 0.52 10.43 21.35
CA LYS A 43 1.72 9.70 21.85
C LYS A 43 1.94 8.39 21.11
N TYR A 44 3.16 8.23 20.59
CA TYR A 44 3.65 7.03 19.90
C TYR A 44 3.89 5.89 20.88
N GLU A 45 3.10 4.83 20.77
CA GLU A 45 3.44 3.45 21.18
C GLU A 45 3.08 2.55 19.99
N PRO A 46 3.91 1.54 19.61
CA PRO A 46 3.61 0.66 18.50
C PRO A 46 2.38 -0.18 18.85
N LEU A 47 1.27 0.11 18.18
CA LEU A 47 0.01 -0.60 18.36
C LEU A 47 0.22 -2.11 18.15
N SER A 48 -0.12 -2.91 19.15
CA SER A 48 -0.32 -4.35 18.98
C SER A 48 -1.42 -4.55 17.94
N LEU A 49 -1.03 -5.18 16.83
CA LEU A 49 -1.84 -5.49 15.66
C LEU A 49 -3.20 -6.10 16.04
N LEU A 50 -4.21 -5.84 15.20
CA LEU A 50 -5.50 -6.54 15.26
C LEU A 50 -5.28 -8.07 15.25
N ASP A 51 -5.39 -8.69 16.41
CA ASP A 51 -5.56 -10.14 16.53
C ASP A 51 -7.02 -10.48 16.25
N ILE A 52 -7.32 -10.64 14.97
CA ILE A 52 -8.59 -11.22 14.52
C ILE A 52 -8.53 -12.71 14.83
N ARG A 53 -9.55 -13.23 15.52
CA ARG A 53 -9.63 -14.67 15.83
C ARG A 53 -9.49 -15.50 14.56
N GLU A 54 -8.74 -16.58 14.66
CA GLU A 54 -8.57 -17.56 13.58
C GLU A 54 -9.97 -18.02 13.09
N GLY A 55 -10.17 -18.01 11.77
CA GLY A 55 -11.49 -18.30 11.15
C GLY A 55 -12.42 -17.10 10.93
N LYS A 56 -12.12 -15.90 11.47
CA LYS A 56 -12.91 -14.67 11.23
C LYS A 56 -12.30 -13.70 10.22
N GLN A 57 -11.14 -14.03 9.64
CA GLN A 57 -10.39 -13.17 8.73
C GLN A 57 -11.16 -12.87 7.44
N ASP A 58 -11.83 -13.86 6.83
CA ASP A 58 -12.63 -13.68 5.60
C ASP A 58 -13.87 -12.81 5.85
N ALA A 59 -14.55 -13.01 6.99
CA ALA A 59 -15.67 -12.18 7.40
C ALA A 59 -15.23 -10.74 7.68
N PHE A 60 -14.08 -10.56 8.31
CA PHE A 60 -13.48 -9.24 8.53
C PHE A 60 -13.12 -8.57 7.20
N ALA A 61 -12.49 -9.29 6.27
CA ALA A 61 -12.13 -8.78 4.96
C ALA A 61 -13.35 -8.28 4.16
N LYS A 62 -14.43 -9.08 4.13
CA LYS A 62 -15.71 -8.69 3.51
C LYS A 62 -16.34 -7.47 4.16
N THR A 63 -16.27 -7.39 5.49
CA THR A 63 -16.80 -6.26 6.25
C THR A 63 -16.02 -4.99 5.95
N VAL A 64 -14.68 -5.07 5.95
CA VAL A 64 -13.80 -3.95 5.65
C VAL A 64 -13.98 -3.46 4.20
N ASP A 65 -14.03 -4.38 3.23
CA ASP A 65 -14.23 -4.03 1.81
C ASP A 65 -15.57 -3.33 1.56
N TYR A 66 -16.62 -3.71 2.31
CA TYR A 66 -17.92 -3.05 2.23
C TYR A 66 -17.90 -1.62 2.77
N TYR A 67 -17.29 -1.37 3.94
CA TYR A 67 -17.28 -0.04 4.57
C TYR A 67 -16.19 0.88 4.02
N PHE A 68 -15.07 0.32 3.56
CA PHE A 68 -13.88 1.04 3.08
C PHE A 68 -13.41 0.49 1.72
N PRO A 69 -14.25 0.52 0.67
CA PRO A 69 -13.89 -0.06 -0.62
C PRO A 69 -12.64 0.60 -1.20
N GLY A 70 -11.81 -0.19 -1.88
CA GLY A 70 -10.58 0.28 -2.54
C GLY A 70 -9.31 0.05 -1.73
N GLU A 71 -8.31 0.92 -1.86
CA GLU A 71 -6.99 0.74 -1.26
C GLU A 71 -7.01 0.69 0.27
N LEU A 72 -7.96 1.39 0.89
CA LEU A 72 -8.13 1.41 2.34
C LEU A 72 -8.50 0.02 2.89
N ALA A 73 -9.28 -0.78 2.16
CA ALA A 73 -9.56 -2.15 2.55
C ALA A 73 -8.30 -3.01 2.52
N GLN A 74 -7.44 -2.83 1.52
CA GLN A 74 -6.18 -3.57 1.43
C GLN A 74 -5.23 -3.21 2.60
N LEU A 75 -5.13 -1.94 2.95
CA LEU A 75 -4.36 -1.47 4.11
C LEU A 75 -4.86 -2.04 5.44
N ILE A 76 -6.18 -2.19 5.61
CA ILE A 76 -6.79 -2.70 6.84
C ILE A 76 -6.75 -4.24 6.90
N VAL A 77 -6.95 -4.92 5.76
CA VAL A 77 -7.04 -6.39 5.68
C VAL A 77 -5.67 -7.05 5.54
N LYS A 78 -4.82 -6.57 4.63
CA LYS A 78 -3.56 -7.24 4.31
C LYS A 78 -2.45 -6.95 5.32
N LYS A 79 -2.62 -6.01 6.27
CA LYS A 79 -1.59 -5.57 7.25
C LYS A 79 -0.27 -5.10 6.62
N GLU A 80 -0.12 -5.17 5.31
CA GLU A 80 1.10 -4.85 4.58
C GLU A 80 0.99 -3.45 4.02
N LEU A 81 1.89 -2.60 4.50
CA LEU A 81 2.25 -1.40 3.76
C LEU A 81 2.75 -1.87 2.39
N PRO A 82 2.36 -1.24 1.27
CA PRO A 82 2.76 -1.69 -0.08
C PRO A 82 4.28 -1.78 -0.31
N VAL A 83 5.09 -1.34 0.67
CA VAL A 83 6.54 -1.26 0.62
C VAL A 83 7.14 -1.83 1.91
N ASP A 84 7.91 -2.91 1.82
CA ASP A 84 8.82 -3.36 2.90
C ASP A 84 10.00 -2.38 3.00
N SER A 85 9.80 -1.26 3.69
CA SER A 85 10.80 -0.21 3.91
C SER A 85 11.16 -0.05 5.38
N SER A 86 12.45 -0.10 5.67
CA SER A 86 13.00 0.20 7.01
C SER A 86 13.47 1.67 7.15
N ILE A 87 13.30 2.47 6.09
CA ILE A 87 13.81 3.86 6.04
C ILE A 87 12.73 4.89 5.71
N LEU A 88 11.60 4.48 5.15
CA LEU A 88 10.47 5.37 4.85
C LEU A 88 9.38 5.25 5.91
N SER A 89 8.80 6.38 6.28
CA SER A 89 7.56 6.42 7.04
C SER A 89 6.35 6.18 6.14
N GLN A 90 5.21 5.85 6.73
CA GLN A 90 3.97 5.64 5.99
C GLN A 90 3.51 6.88 5.23
N ASP A 91 3.87 8.08 5.69
CA ASP A 91 3.51 9.34 5.02
C ASP A 91 4.40 9.56 3.79
N GLN A 92 5.70 9.26 3.90
CA GLN A 92 6.63 9.34 2.79
C GLN A 92 6.28 8.33 1.69
N VAL A 93 5.87 7.12 2.05
CA VAL A 93 5.40 6.11 1.08
C VAL A 93 4.20 6.63 0.29
N ARG A 94 3.22 7.28 0.96
CA ARG A 94 2.05 7.85 0.27
C ARG A 94 2.45 8.97 -0.70
N ILE A 95 3.36 9.85 -0.29
CA ILE A 95 3.86 10.93 -1.15
C ILE A 95 4.56 10.35 -2.38
N ILE A 96 5.47 9.40 -2.18
CA ILE A 96 6.22 8.79 -3.28
C ILE A 96 5.27 8.06 -4.24
N ASN A 97 4.30 7.29 -3.73
CA ASN A 97 3.31 6.61 -4.57
C ASN A 97 2.50 7.61 -5.41
N SER A 98 2.13 8.76 -4.85
CA SER A 98 1.40 9.80 -5.60
C SER A 98 2.20 10.36 -6.79
N TRP A 99 3.54 10.27 -6.76
CA TRP A 99 4.39 10.67 -7.89
C TRP A 99 4.50 9.57 -8.96
N LEU A 100 4.19 8.32 -8.63
CA LEU A 100 4.26 7.16 -9.52
C LEU A 100 2.90 6.86 -10.21
N ASP A 101 1.82 7.39 -9.66
CA ASP A 101 0.43 7.11 -10.05
C ASP A 101 -0.03 7.78 -11.37
N GLU A 102 0.80 8.61 -12.02
CA GLU A 102 0.39 9.25 -13.29
C GLU A 102 0.18 8.25 -14.44
N ASP A 103 0.77 7.04 -14.39
CA ASP A 103 0.62 6.01 -15.44
C ASP A 103 0.38 4.58 -14.92
N SER A 104 0.43 4.35 -13.61
CA SER A 104 0.62 3.01 -13.03
C SER A 104 -0.65 2.50 -12.35
N CYS A 105 -1.63 2.04 -13.14
CA CYS A 105 -2.79 1.32 -12.61
C CYS A 105 -2.34 0.02 -11.89
N GLY A 106 -2.21 0.07 -10.56
CA GLY A 106 -2.13 -1.11 -9.70
C GLY A 106 -0.80 -1.88 -9.68
N SER A 107 0.33 -1.28 -10.05
CA SER A 107 1.62 -1.96 -9.93
C SER A 107 2.04 -2.05 -8.46
N THR A 108 2.12 -3.28 -7.94
CA THR A 108 2.59 -3.52 -6.58
C THR A 108 4.11 -3.39 -6.54
N THR A 109 4.65 -2.48 -5.73
CA THR A 109 6.10 -2.32 -5.59
C THR A 109 6.71 -3.52 -4.89
N LYS A 110 7.85 -4.02 -5.39
CA LYS A 110 8.59 -5.14 -4.81
C LYS A 110 9.99 -4.70 -4.41
N LEU A 111 10.41 -5.01 -3.19
CA LEU A 111 11.78 -4.74 -2.73
C LEU A 111 12.79 -5.64 -3.46
N LEU A 112 13.61 -5.07 -4.34
CA LEU A 112 14.67 -5.77 -5.06
C LEU A 112 15.95 -5.90 -4.23
N TYR A 113 16.41 -4.79 -3.66
CA TYR A 113 17.69 -4.67 -2.97
C TYR A 113 17.59 -3.80 -1.72
N ARG A 114 18.30 -4.18 -0.66
CA ARG A 114 18.50 -3.38 0.56
C ARG A 114 19.94 -3.54 1.01
N ALA A 115 20.71 -2.45 1.01
CA ALA A 115 22.15 -2.50 1.30
C ALA A 115 22.50 -3.12 2.68
N SER A 116 21.68 -2.90 3.70
CA SER A 116 21.87 -3.52 5.03
C SER A 116 21.62 -5.03 5.07
N ARG A 117 20.88 -5.59 4.10
CA ARG A 117 20.60 -7.02 3.95
C ARG A 117 21.51 -7.69 2.93
N ASP A 118 21.66 -7.06 1.77
CA ASP A 118 22.30 -7.61 0.58
C ASP A 118 23.76 -7.14 0.41
N GLY A 119 24.23 -6.22 1.26
CA GLY A 119 25.60 -5.68 1.29
C GLY A 119 25.81 -4.48 0.36
N TRP A 120 26.75 -3.61 0.73
CA TRP A 120 26.90 -2.25 0.18
C TRP A 120 27.66 -2.11 -1.15
N ARG A 121 28.15 -3.21 -1.73
CA ARG A 121 28.96 -3.15 -2.96
C ARG A 121 28.07 -2.96 -4.19
N ALA A 122 28.55 -2.23 -5.20
CA ALA A 122 27.86 -2.05 -6.47
C ALA A 122 27.46 -3.39 -7.12
N PHE A 123 28.34 -4.39 -7.04
CA PHE A 123 28.06 -5.76 -7.51
C PHE A 123 26.76 -6.34 -6.91
N ASN A 124 26.50 -6.13 -5.62
CA ASN A 124 25.30 -6.66 -4.97
C ASN A 124 24.03 -5.97 -5.48
N PHE A 125 24.11 -4.66 -5.71
CA PHE A 125 23.03 -3.90 -6.32
C PHE A 125 22.74 -4.41 -7.75
N HIS A 126 23.76 -4.45 -8.62
CA HIS A 126 23.61 -4.90 -10.00
C HIS A 126 23.10 -6.34 -10.11
N SER A 127 23.55 -7.24 -9.22
CA SER A 127 23.06 -8.63 -9.18
C SER A 127 21.56 -8.77 -8.94
N LYS A 128 20.91 -7.74 -8.38
CA LYS A 128 19.48 -7.74 -8.01
C LYS A 128 18.63 -6.77 -8.81
N CYS A 129 19.20 -5.67 -9.28
CA CYS A 129 18.46 -4.57 -9.90
C CYS A 129 18.60 -4.52 -11.42
N ASP A 130 19.62 -5.16 -12.00
CA ASP A 130 19.79 -5.17 -13.45
C ASP A 130 18.60 -5.87 -14.13
N ASN A 131 18.15 -5.28 -15.24
CA ASN A 131 17.07 -5.77 -16.09
C ASN A 131 15.71 -5.97 -15.38
N GLN A 132 15.47 -5.34 -14.22
CA GLN A 132 14.20 -5.46 -13.49
C GLN A 132 13.11 -4.47 -13.96
N GLY A 133 13.41 -3.61 -14.93
CA GLY A 133 12.49 -2.57 -15.41
C GLY A 133 12.60 -1.26 -14.62
N PRO A 134 11.53 -0.46 -14.57
CA PRO A 134 11.48 0.77 -13.78
C PRO A 134 11.80 0.53 -12.30
N THR A 135 12.60 1.41 -11.70
CA THR A 135 13.00 1.27 -10.29
C THR A 135 12.91 2.59 -9.54
N LEU A 136 12.47 2.49 -8.28
CA LEU A 136 12.57 3.55 -7.28
C LEU A 136 13.76 3.25 -6.37
N THR A 137 14.70 4.18 -6.29
CA THR A 137 15.85 4.11 -5.38
C THR A 137 15.63 5.08 -4.22
N VAL A 138 15.80 4.59 -2.99
CA VAL A 138 15.64 5.38 -1.77
C VAL A 138 16.89 5.22 -0.90
N ILE A 139 17.46 6.35 -0.49
CA ILE A 139 18.71 6.42 0.27
C ILE A 139 18.45 7.18 1.56
N ARG A 140 18.96 6.65 2.67
CA ARG A 140 19.03 7.36 3.96
C ARG A 140 20.48 7.67 4.29
N SER A 141 20.81 8.96 4.41
CA SER A 141 22.13 9.39 4.88
C SER A 141 22.33 9.11 6.36
N THR A 142 23.58 9.18 6.81
CA THR A 142 23.95 9.10 8.23
C THR A 142 23.35 10.26 9.06
N GLY A 143 23.11 11.42 8.43
CA GLY A 143 22.43 12.56 9.04
C GLY A 143 20.90 12.42 9.12
N GLY A 144 20.33 11.31 8.66
CA GLY A 144 18.88 11.05 8.70
C GLY A 144 18.09 11.61 7.51
N TYR A 145 18.73 12.32 6.59
CA TYR A 145 18.08 12.79 5.36
C TYR A 145 17.73 11.63 4.44
N ILE A 146 16.54 11.70 3.85
CA ILE A 146 16.03 10.78 2.83
C ILE A 146 16.05 11.50 1.49
N PHE A 147 16.61 10.85 0.49
CA PHE A 147 16.63 11.30 -0.90
C PHE A 147 16.71 10.09 -1.82
N GLY A 148 16.53 10.30 -3.12
CA GLY A 148 16.56 9.22 -4.08
C GLY A 148 16.11 9.66 -5.45
N GLY A 149 15.55 8.69 -6.18
CA GLY A 149 15.04 8.95 -7.51
C GLY A 149 14.33 7.76 -8.11
N PHE A 150 13.56 8.05 -9.14
CA PHE A 150 12.91 7.07 -9.99
C PHE A 150 13.57 7.05 -11.36
N CYS A 151 13.67 5.87 -11.94
CA CYS A 151 14.15 5.64 -13.30
C CYS A 151 13.16 4.71 -14.00
N ASP A 152 12.61 5.13 -15.14
CA ASP A 152 11.74 4.30 -15.98
C ASP A 152 12.53 3.33 -16.88
N THR A 153 13.84 3.52 -16.96
CA THR A 153 14.75 2.63 -17.71
C THR A 153 15.45 1.66 -16.77
N ALA A 154 15.55 0.38 -17.18
CA ALA A 154 16.20 -0.66 -16.39
C ALA A 154 17.70 -0.43 -16.22
N TRP A 155 18.22 -0.77 -15.04
CA TRP A 155 19.65 -0.83 -14.76
C TRP A 155 20.34 -1.92 -15.60
N SER A 156 21.63 -1.70 -15.87
CA SER A 156 22.49 -2.65 -16.57
C SER A 156 23.96 -2.43 -16.21
N SER A 157 24.74 -3.50 -16.22
CA SER A 157 26.20 -3.49 -16.06
C SER A 157 26.98 -3.18 -17.35
N GLU A 158 26.34 -2.60 -18.37
CA GLU A 158 26.94 -2.30 -19.69
C GLU A 158 27.90 -1.09 -19.66
N GLY A 159 27.83 -0.25 -18.63
CA GLY A 159 28.71 0.93 -18.48
C GLY A 159 28.28 2.16 -19.29
N ASP A 160 27.17 2.07 -20.02
CA ASP A 160 26.63 3.15 -20.85
C ASP A 160 25.57 4.00 -20.13
N TYR A 161 25.45 5.26 -20.57
CA TYR A 161 24.35 6.13 -20.17
C TYR A 161 23.06 5.73 -20.88
N LYS A 162 21.95 5.73 -20.15
CA LYS A 162 20.62 5.44 -20.69
C LYS A 162 19.68 6.63 -20.48
N THR A 163 18.89 6.94 -21.49
CA THR A 163 17.83 7.96 -21.39
C THR A 163 16.67 7.41 -20.58
N SER A 164 16.14 8.22 -19.66
CA SER A 164 15.00 7.88 -18.80
C SER A 164 14.07 9.11 -18.76
N PRO A 165 13.11 9.23 -19.70
CA PRO A 165 12.30 10.44 -19.87
C PRO A 165 11.42 10.77 -18.65
N LYS A 166 11.05 9.76 -17.86
CA LYS A 166 10.22 9.92 -16.67
C LYS A 166 11.05 9.93 -15.38
N ALA A 167 12.38 10.00 -15.49
CA ALA A 167 13.23 10.04 -14.31
C ALA A 167 13.04 11.34 -13.52
N PHE A 168 13.06 11.21 -12.20
CA PHE A 168 13.05 12.34 -11.28
C PHE A 168 13.88 12.03 -10.04
N LEU A 169 14.33 13.08 -9.35
CA LEU A 169 15.04 13.01 -8.08
C LEU A 169 14.19 13.68 -7.00
N PHE A 170 14.39 13.25 -5.75
CA PHE A 170 13.74 13.83 -4.57
C PHE A 170 14.66 13.76 -3.35
#